data_AF-A0A385I4Z5-F1
#
_entry.id   AF-A0A385I4Z5-F1
#
_cell.length_a   1.000
_cell.length_b   1.000
_cell.length_c   1.000
_cell.angle_alpha   90.00
_cell.angle_beta   90.00
_cell.angle_gamma   90.00
#
_symmetry.space_group_name_H-M   'P 1'
#
loop_
_entity.id
_entity.type
_entity.pdbx_description
1 polymer ?
#
loop_
_entity_poly.entity_id
_entity_poly.type
_entity_poly.pdbx_seq_one_letter_code
_entity_poly.pdbx_strand_id
1 'polypeptide(L)'
;ANAIYPNSAIKEVVFIKNVIKSPNIEIGDYTYYDDPVNPTDFEKHVTHHYEFLGDKLIIGKFCSIASGIEFIMNGANHVMKGISTYPFNILGGDWQQYTPELTDLPLKGDTVVGNDVWFGQNVTVLPGVKIGDGAIIGANSVVTKDVAPYTIVGGNPIQLIG
;
A
#
# COMPACT_ATOMS: atom_id res chain seq x y z
N ALA A 1 -16.59 -8.84 11.70
CA ALA A 1 -16.35 -10.18 12.31
C ALA A 1 -14.94 -10.19 12.91
N ASN A 2 -14.76 -10.71 14.14
CA ASN A 2 -13.47 -10.61 14.87
C ASN A 2 -12.53 -11.81 14.63
N ALA A 3 -12.91 -12.75 13.77
CA ALA A 3 -12.08 -13.92 13.46
C ALA A 3 -10.95 -13.54 12.50
N ILE A 4 -9.73 -14.03 12.74
CA ILE A 4 -8.62 -13.89 11.78
C ILE A 4 -8.94 -14.63 10.48
N TYR A 5 -9.34 -15.90 10.59
CA TYR A 5 -9.67 -16.74 9.44
C TYR A 5 -11.20 -16.73 9.21
N PRO A 6 -11.71 -16.23 8.07
CA PRO A 6 -13.13 -16.22 7.77
C PRO A 6 -13.70 -17.64 7.68
N ASN A 7 -12.92 -18.56 7.11
CA ASN A 7 -13.20 -19.98 7.08
C ASN A 7 -12.09 -20.70 7.84
N SER A 8 -12.43 -21.36 8.95
CA SER A 8 -11.44 -22.03 9.79
C SER A 8 -10.69 -23.17 9.10
N ALA A 9 -11.24 -23.74 8.03
CA ALA A 9 -10.63 -24.77 7.20
C ALA A 9 -9.66 -24.23 6.14
N ILE A 10 -9.71 -22.93 5.81
CA ILE A 10 -8.85 -22.29 4.81
C ILE A 10 -7.90 -21.35 5.55
N LYS A 11 -6.64 -21.75 5.67
CA LYS A 11 -5.62 -20.99 6.41
C LYS A 11 -4.89 -19.94 5.58
N GLU A 12 -5.15 -19.92 4.28
CA GLU A 12 -4.52 -19.01 3.31
C GLU A 12 -5.24 -17.66 3.24
N VAL A 13 -6.50 -17.59 3.71
CA VAL A 13 -7.32 -16.38 3.65
C VAL A 13 -7.51 -15.82 5.06
N VAL A 14 -7.26 -14.53 5.24
CA VAL A 14 -7.49 -13.82 6.50
C VAL A 14 -8.27 -12.52 6.32
N PHE A 15 -9.05 -12.15 7.33
CA PHE A 15 -9.54 -10.78 7.45
C PHE A 15 -8.42 -9.87 7.93
N ILE A 16 -7.98 -8.96 7.06
CA ILE A 16 -6.78 -8.13 7.27
C ILE A 16 -6.91 -7.29 8.54
N LYS A 17 -8.08 -6.68 8.76
CA LYS A 17 -8.38 -5.86 9.95
C LYS A 17 -7.98 -6.52 11.27
N ASN A 18 -8.09 -7.84 11.35
CA ASN A 18 -7.86 -8.60 12.59
C ASN A 18 -6.39 -9.01 12.79
N VAL A 19 -5.50 -8.68 11.86
CA VAL A 19 -4.05 -8.95 11.95
C VAL A 19 -3.18 -7.68 11.91
N ILE A 20 -3.75 -6.52 11.58
CA ILE A 20 -3.06 -5.22 11.63
C ILE A 20 -2.75 -4.81 13.07
N LYS A 21 -1.55 -4.26 13.27
CA LYS A 21 -1.04 -3.72 14.54
C LYS A 21 -0.68 -2.24 14.41
N SER A 22 -0.25 -1.81 13.24
CA SER A 22 0.16 -0.43 12.96
C SER A 22 -1.01 0.53 13.12
N PRO A 23 -0.84 1.65 13.84
CA PRO A 23 -1.90 2.67 13.98
C PRO A 23 -2.12 3.49 12.71
N ASN A 24 -1.18 3.45 11.75
CA ASN A 24 -1.26 4.19 10.49
C ASN A 24 -1.86 3.37 9.34
N ILE A 25 -2.34 2.14 9.63
CA ILE A 25 -3.03 1.29 8.67
C ILE A 25 -4.48 1.12 9.15
N GLU A 26 -5.43 1.60 8.34
CA GLU A 26 -6.86 1.52 8.63
C GLU A 26 -7.54 0.58 7.63
N ILE A 27 -8.16 -0.48 8.12
CA ILE A 27 -8.79 -1.50 7.27
C ILE A 27 -10.27 -1.67 7.61
N GLY A 28 -11.11 -1.62 6.59
CA GLY A 28 -12.55 -1.86 6.67
C GLY A 28 -12.89 -3.33 6.96
N ASP A 29 -14.10 -3.53 7.49
CA ASP A 29 -14.62 -4.87 7.75
C ASP A 29 -14.69 -5.72 6.46
N TYR A 30 -14.49 -7.04 6.62
CA TYR A 30 -14.61 -8.06 5.57
C TYR A 30 -13.57 -8.00 4.44
N THR A 31 -12.70 -6.99 4.41
CA THR A 31 -11.55 -6.96 3.51
C THR A 31 -10.58 -8.08 3.86
N TYR A 32 -10.23 -8.88 2.86
CA TYR A 32 -9.42 -10.08 3.05
C TYR A 32 -8.13 -10.06 2.21
N TYR A 33 -7.14 -10.78 2.71
CA TYR A 33 -5.89 -11.10 2.01
C TYR A 33 -5.77 -12.61 1.85
N ASP A 34 -5.38 -13.05 0.66
CA ASP A 34 -5.18 -14.46 0.29
C ASP A 34 -3.71 -14.71 -0.05
N ASP A 35 -3.01 -15.48 0.80
CA ASP A 35 -1.60 -15.84 0.63
C ASP A 35 -1.33 -17.26 1.16
N PRO A 36 -0.81 -18.16 0.31
CA PRO A 36 -0.55 -19.54 0.70
C PRO A 36 0.64 -19.72 1.65
N VAL A 37 1.47 -18.69 1.84
CA VAL A 37 2.70 -18.76 2.63
C VAL A 37 2.54 -18.05 3.99
N ASN A 38 2.24 -16.75 4.00
CA ASN A 38 2.18 -15.95 5.23
C ASN A 38 0.99 -14.98 5.26
N PRO A 39 -0.26 -15.47 5.30
CA PRO A 39 -1.44 -14.61 5.14
C PRO A 39 -1.67 -13.66 6.31
N THR A 40 -1.14 -13.95 7.50
CA THR A 40 -1.22 -13.03 8.65
C THR A 40 -0.23 -11.87 8.58
N ASP A 41 0.74 -11.90 7.66
CA ASP A 41 1.85 -10.95 7.58
C ASP A 41 1.59 -9.82 6.57
N PHE A 42 0.33 -9.42 6.37
CA PHE A 42 -0.05 -8.36 5.43
C PHE A 42 0.77 -7.06 5.62
N GLU A 43 1.12 -6.69 6.85
CA GLU A 43 1.93 -5.49 7.11
C GLU A 43 3.32 -5.52 6.46
N LYS A 44 3.87 -6.71 6.14
CA LYS A 44 5.14 -6.81 5.39
C LYS A 44 5.01 -6.30 3.94
N HIS A 45 3.79 -6.22 3.43
CA HIS A 45 3.45 -5.68 2.12
C HIS A 45 3.14 -4.17 2.15
N VAL A 46 3.36 -3.50 3.29
CA VAL A 46 3.24 -2.05 3.44
C VAL A 46 4.63 -1.49 3.71
N THR A 47 5.39 -1.26 2.64
CA THR A 47 6.82 -0.91 2.75
C THR A 47 7.05 0.59 2.80
N HIS A 48 8.21 0.95 3.38
CA HIS A 48 8.64 2.35 3.54
C HIS A 48 7.65 3.22 4.33
N HIS A 49 6.88 2.59 5.22
CA HIS A 49 5.90 3.24 6.07
C HIS A 49 6.52 3.61 7.41
N TYR A 50 6.93 4.87 7.55
CA TYR A 50 7.59 5.34 8.76
C TYR A 50 6.65 6.24 9.57
N GLU A 51 6.50 5.96 10.86
CA GLU A 51 5.56 6.67 11.74
C GLU A 51 5.75 8.20 11.71
N PHE A 52 6.99 8.67 11.60
CA PHE A 52 7.31 10.10 11.58
C PHE A 52 6.83 10.84 10.32
N LEU A 53 6.52 10.13 9.23
CA LEU A 53 5.95 10.73 8.01
C LEU A 53 4.45 10.97 8.14
N GLY A 54 3.77 10.22 9.01
CA GLY A 54 2.36 10.39 9.33
C GLY A 54 1.38 10.05 8.21
N ASP A 55 1.86 9.58 7.05
CA ASP A 55 1.00 9.10 5.98
C ASP A 55 0.29 7.81 6.39
N LYS A 56 -0.92 7.59 5.87
CA LYS A 56 -1.73 6.41 6.17
C LYS A 56 -1.96 5.55 4.94
N LEU A 57 -2.12 4.25 5.20
CA LEU A 57 -2.77 3.33 4.28
C LEU A 57 -4.20 3.11 4.77
N ILE A 58 -5.18 3.50 3.95
CA ILE A 58 -6.60 3.36 4.28
C ILE A 58 -7.24 2.46 3.24
N ILE A 59 -7.81 1.33 3.65
CA ILE A 59 -8.52 0.40 2.77
C ILE A 59 -9.94 0.22 3.28
N GLY A 60 -10.91 0.41 2.39
CA GLY A 60 -12.32 0.25 2.68
C GLY A 60 -12.75 -1.18 3.00
N LYS A 61 -14.05 -1.40 2.97
CA LYS A 61 -14.70 -2.68 3.30
C LYS A 61 -14.83 -3.58 2.08
N PHE A 62 -14.93 -4.88 2.31
CA PHE A 62 -15.20 -5.89 1.27
C PHE A 62 -14.20 -5.92 0.11
N CYS A 63 -12.95 -5.50 0.32
CA CYS A 63 -11.92 -5.61 -0.72
C CYS A 63 -11.33 -7.02 -0.77
N SER A 64 -10.94 -7.43 -1.97
CA SER A 64 -10.34 -8.72 -2.27
C SER A 64 -8.88 -8.53 -2.67
N ILE A 65 -7.94 -8.97 -1.84
CA ILE A 65 -6.51 -8.75 -2.08
C ILE A 65 -5.78 -10.09 -2.27
N ALA A 66 -5.24 -10.31 -3.47
CA ALA A 66 -4.46 -11.50 -3.79
C ALA A 66 -3.00 -11.39 -3.32
N SER A 67 -2.33 -12.54 -3.23
CA SER A 67 -0.93 -12.66 -2.81
C SER A 67 0.03 -11.77 -3.60
N GLY A 68 1.09 -11.33 -2.93
CA GLY A 68 2.15 -10.52 -3.54
C GLY A 68 1.77 -9.06 -3.80
N ILE A 69 0.64 -8.59 -3.27
CA ILE A 69 0.32 -7.16 -3.19
C ILE A 69 1.48 -6.38 -2.56
N GLU A 70 1.70 -5.15 -2.97
CA GLU A 70 2.71 -4.27 -2.38
C GLU A 70 2.18 -2.84 -2.36
N PHE A 71 2.11 -2.24 -1.17
CA PHE A 71 1.80 -0.83 -0.97
C PHE A 71 3.09 -0.09 -0.61
N ILE A 72 3.62 0.66 -1.56
CA ILE A 72 4.79 1.51 -1.34
C ILE A 72 4.30 2.82 -0.73
N MET A 73 4.80 3.13 0.48
CA MET A 73 4.44 4.33 1.23
C MET A 73 5.47 5.46 1.02
N ASN A 74 5.23 6.63 1.59
CA ASN A 74 5.97 7.85 1.23
C ASN A 74 7.47 7.81 1.52
N GLY A 75 7.92 6.98 2.45
CA GLY A 75 9.33 6.84 2.79
C GLY A 75 10.21 6.29 1.68
N ALA A 76 9.63 5.79 0.59
CA ALA A 76 10.36 5.32 -0.58
C ALA A 76 10.90 6.47 -1.45
N ASN A 77 10.35 7.68 -1.32
CA ASN A 77 10.73 8.79 -2.19
C ASN A 77 11.91 9.59 -1.62
N HIS A 78 12.97 9.70 -2.41
CA HIS A 78 14.14 10.50 -2.07
C HIS A 78 13.93 11.98 -2.41
N VAL A 79 14.72 12.86 -1.77
CA VAL A 79 14.82 14.27 -2.17
C VAL A 79 15.28 14.37 -3.62
N MET A 80 14.57 15.18 -4.43
CA MET A 80 14.86 15.36 -5.87
C MET A 80 15.15 16.82 -6.26
N LYS A 81 15.17 17.74 -5.29
CA LYS A 81 15.41 19.18 -5.54
C LYS A 81 16.89 19.49 -5.82
N GLY A 82 17.79 18.65 -5.31
CA GLY A 82 19.24 18.83 -5.44
C GLY A 82 19.86 18.14 -6.65
N ILE A 83 21.20 18.13 -6.69
CA ILE A 83 21.98 17.44 -7.73
C ILE A 83 21.97 15.91 -7.53
N SER A 84 21.82 15.46 -6.28
CA SER A 84 21.88 14.05 -5.90
C SER A 84 20.61 13.65 -5.17
N THR A 85 20.15 12.42 -5.41
CA THR A 85 19.11 11.74 -4.63
C THR A 85 19.70 10.84 -3.54
N TYR A 86 21.03 10.77 -3.43
CA TYR A 86 21.71 9.91 -2.48
C TYR A 86 21.41 10.34 -1.02
N PRO A 87 20.93 9.44 -0.15
CA PRO A 87 20.49 9.80 1.19
C PRO A 87 21.68 9.85 2.16
N PHE A 88 22.61 10.80 1.99
CA PHE A 88 23.84 10.88 2.78
C PHE A 88 23.59 10.80 4.29
N ASN A 89 22.53 11.45 4.77
CA ASN A 89 22.17 11.55 6.17
C ASN A 89 21.99 10.18 6.86
N ILE A 90 21.59 9.13 6.15
CA ILE A 90 21.38 7.80 6.76
C ILE A 90 22.70 7.06 7.03
N LEU A 91 23.83 7.51 6.45
CA LEU A 91 25.15 6.89 6.69
C LEU A 91 25.75 7.24 8.06
N GLY A 92 25.17 8.21 8.78
CA GLY A 92 25.67 8.60 10.10
C GLY A 92 26.90 9.52 10.08
N GLY A 93 27.46 9.78 11.26
CA GLY A 93 28.62 10.64 11.45
C GLY A 93 28.36 12.08 10.99
N ASP A 94 29.36 12.70 10.36
CA ASP A 94 29.26 14.07 9.84
C ASP A 94 28.15 14.22 8.78
N TRP A 95 27.70 13.13 8.15
CA TRP A 95 26.64 13.21 7.14
C TRP A 95 25.26 13.48 7.73
N GLN A 96 25.03 13.23 9.02
CA GLN A 96 23.75 13.49 9.69
C GLN A 96 23.34 14.97 9.64
N GLN A 97 24.31 15.88 9.55
CA GLN A 97 24.04 17.32 9.44
C GLN A 97 23.30 17.72 8.15
N TYR A 98 23.26 16.83 7.15
CA TYR A 98 22.54 17.02 5.88
C TYR A 98 21.19 16.31 5.86
N THR A 99 20.60 16.04 7.03
CA THR A 99 19.25 15.47 7.13
C THR A 99 18.26 16.45 6.46
N PRO A 100 17.47 15.99 5.47
CA PRO A 100 16.51 16.85 4.81
C PRO A 100 15.36 17.21 5.75
N GLU A 101 14.77 18.38 5.55
CA GLU A 101 13.50 18.71 6.18
C GLU A 101 12.38 17.89 5.54
N LEU A 102 11.29 17.63 6.27
CA LEU A 102 10.13 16.92 5.71
C LEU A 102 9.57 17.62 4.46
N THR A 103 9.67 18.96 4.41
CA THR A 103 9.24 19.77 3.27
C THR A 103 10.10 19.60 2.02
N ASP A 104 11.30 19.01 2.14
CA ASP A 104 12.17 18.70 0.99
C ASP A 104 11.83 17.33 0.37
N LEU A 105 11.07 16.49 1.08
CA LEU A 105 10.63 15.19 0.58
C LEU A 105 9.40 15.35 -0.34
N PRO A 106 9.34 14.63 -1.48
CA PRO A 106 8.23 14.70 -2.42
C PRO A 106 7.06 13.81 -1.95
N LEU A 107 6.53 14.10 -0.76
CA LEU A 107 5.41 13.38 -0.15
C LEU A 107 4.14 13.53 -1.00
N LYS A 108 3.38 12.43 -1.10
CA LYS A 108 2.16 12.26 -1.91
C LYS A 108 0.89 12.12 -1.05
N GLY A 109 1.05 12.11 0.27
CA GLY A 109 -0.05 11.91 1.23
C GLY A 109 -0.49 10.45 1.33
N ASP A 110 -1.66 10.22 1.91
CA ASP A 110 -2.18 8.88 2.19
C ASP A 110 -2.45 8.07 0.92
N THR A 111 -2.24 6.76 0.97
CA THR A 111 -2.76 5.83 -0.03
C THR A 111 -4.15 5.38 0.40
N VAL A 112 -5.17 5.58 -0.44
CA VAL A 112 -6.56 5.33 -0.07
C VAL A 112 -7.22 4.42 -1.10
N VAL A 113 -7.77 3.32 -0.61
CA VAL A 113 -8.55 2.35 -1.38
C VAL A 113 -9.99 2.41 -0.87
N GLY A 114 -10.94 2.54 -1.78
CA GLY A 114 -12.36 2.47 -1.50
C GLY A 114 -12.82 1.08 -1.04
N ASN A 115 -14.11 0.84 -1.18
CA ASN A 115 -14.78 -0.40 -0.84
C ASN A 115 -14.93 -1.28 -2.08
N ASP A 116 -15.08 -2.59 -1.89
CA ASP A 116 -15.36 -3.55 -2.98
C ASP A 116 -14.30 -3.53 -4.10
N VAL A 117 -13.04 -3.22 -3.74
CA VAL A 117 -11.94 -3.19 -4.71
C VAL A 117 -11.32 -4.57 -4.82
N TRP A 118 -11.08 -5.03 -6.05
CA TRP A 118 -10.40 -6.28 -6.33
C TRP A 118 -8.98 -6.03 -6.86
N PHE A 119 -7.98 -6.58 -6.15
CA PHE A 119 -6.59 -6.61 -6.58
C PHE A 119 -6.22 -8.01 -7.06
N GLY A 120 -5.74 -8.09 -8.31
CA GLY A 120 -5.06 -9.26 -8.83
C GLY A 120 -3.72 -9.50 -8.14
N GLN A 121 -3.14 -10.68 -8.39
CA GLN A 121 -1.87 -11.09 -7.80
C GLN A 121 -0.72 -10.16 -8.21
N ASN A 122 0.24 -9.93 -7.29
CA ASN A 122 1.47 -9.15 -7.54
C ASN A 122 1.23 -7.69 -7.99
N VAL A 123 0.17 -7.04 -7.52
CA VAL A 123 -0.03 -5.61 -7.78
C VAL A 123 0.88 -4.76 -6.90
N THR A 124 1.46 -3.70 -7.45
CA THR A 124 2.17 -2.66 -6.69
C THR A 124 1.41 -1.34 -6.74
N VAL A 125 1.11 -0.75 -5.59
CA VAL A 125 0.45 0.55 -5.44
C VAL A 125 1.48 1.59 -5.00
N LEU A 126 1.63 2.67 -5.78
CA LEU A 126 2.57 3.75 -5.46
C LEU A 126 2.00 4.75 -4.43
N PRO A 127 2.87 5.54 -3.76
CA PRO A 127 2.44 6.44 -2.69
C PRO A 127 1.39 7.46 -3.13
N GLY A 128 0.39 7.68 -2.26
CA GLY A 128 -0.59 8.77 -2.39
C GLY A 128 -1.75 8.51 -3.34
N VAL A 129 -1.77 7.36 -4.00
CA VAL A 129 -2.81 7.00 -4.97
C VAL A 129 -4.17 6.80 -4.29
N LYS A 130 -5.23 7.25 -4.96
CA LYS A 130 -6.63 7.02 -4.59
C LYS A 130 -7.28 6.03 -5.55
N ILE A 131 -7.78 4.91 -5.04
CA ILE A 131 -8.48 3.86 -5.81
C ILE A 131 -9.95 3.89 -5.41
N GLY A 132 -10.82 4.21 -6.36
CA GLY A 132 -12.27 4.32 -6.15
C GLY A 132 -12.96 2.99 -5.87
N ASP A 133 -14.18 3.07 -5.31
CA ASP A 133 -15.00 1.90 -4.96
C ASP A 133 -15.26 1.00 -6.19
N GLY A 134 -15.30 -0.31 -6.00
CA GLY A 134 -15.64 -1.27 -7.06
C GLY A 134 -14.60 -1.42 -8.17
N ALA A 135 -13.43 -0.79 -8.05
CA ALA A 135 -12.38 -0.88 -9.07
C ALA A 135 -11.74 -2.28 -9.12
N ILE A 136 -11.25 -2.66 -10.31
CA ILE A 136 -10.54 -3.91 -10.54
C ILE A 136 -9.13 -3.61 -11.04
N ILE A 137 -8.13 -4.06 -10.29
CA ILE A 137 -6.72 -3.90 -10.62
C ILE A 137 -6.18 -5.23 -11.12
N GLY A 138 -5.84 -5.31 -12.41
CA GLY A 138 -5.30 -6.52 -13.03
C GLY A 138 -3.98 -6.99 -12.38
N ALA A 139 -3.71 -8.28 -12.43
CA ALA A 139 -2.48 -8.86 -11.87
C ALA A 139 -1.20 -8.25 -12.49
N ASN A 140 -0.12 -8.20 -11.70
CA ASN A 140 1.19 -7.62 -12.06
C ASN A 140 1.14 -6.15 -12.50
N SER A 141 0.13 -5.39 -12.06
CA SER A 141 0.01 -3.97 -12.40
C SER A 141 0.78 -3.08 -11.44
N VAL A 142 1.24 -1.93 -11.93
CA VAL A 142 1.82 -0.86 -11.12
C VAL A 142 0.89 0.35 -11.16
N VAL A 143 0.20 0.59 -10.05
CA VAL A 143 -0.78 1.67 -9.89
C VAL A 143 -0.03 2.97 -9.62
N THR A 144 0.22 3.73 -10.68
CA THR A 144 1.01 4.98 -10.66
C THR A 144 0.17 6.26 -10.55
N LYS A 145 -1.15 6.15 -10.60
CA LYS A 145 -2.12 7.27 -10.58
C LYS A 145 -3.47 6.81 -10.05
N ASP A 146 -4.32 7.77 -9.70
CA ASP A 146 -5.67 7.51 -9.21
C ASP A 146 -6.50 6.67 -10.19
N VAL A 147 -7.39 5.85 -9.62
CA VAL A 147 -8.28 4.93 -10.33
C VAL A 147 -9.72 5.32 -10.02
N ALA A 148 -10.51 5.55 -11.07
CA ALA A 148 -11.91 5.92 -10.90
C ALA A 148 -12.75 4.71 -10.39
N PRO A 149 -13.84 4.95 -9.65
CA PRO A 149 -14.75 3.90 -9.20
C PRO A 149 -15.26 3.04 -10.36
N TYR A 150 -15.45 1.75 -10.12
CA TYR A 150 -15.98 0.76 -11.07
C TYR A 150 -15.25 0.69 -12.41
N THR A 151 -13.95 1.01 -12.43
CA THR A 151 -13.10 0.83 -13.62
C THR A 151 -12.19 -0.37 -13.49
N ILE A 152 -11.88 -0.97 -14.62
CA ILE A 152 -10.90 -2.04 -14.79
C ILE A 152 -9.63 -1.41 -15.33
N VAL A 153 -8.53 -1.64 -14.65
CA VAL A 153 -7.23 -1.07 -14.98
C VAL A 153 -6.14 -2.13 -14.87
N GLY A 154 -5.06 -1.98 -15.62
CA GLY A 154 -3.90 -2.84 -15.47
C GLY A 154 -2.68 -2.43 -16.27
N GLY A 155 -1.56 -3.12 -16.01
CA GLY A 155 -0.27 -2.89 -16.67
C GLY A 155 0.70 -2.04 -15.85
N ASN A 156 1.87 -1.80 -16.45
CA ASN A 156 2.95 -1.00 -15.87
C ASN A 156 3.54 -0.05 -16.94
N PRO A 157 3.25 1.26 -16.90
CA PRO A 157 2.33 1.91 -15.96
C PRO A 157 0.88 1.52 -16.25
N ILE A 158 0.06 1.52 -15.20
CA ILE A 158 -1.39 1.28 -15.26
C ILE A 158 -2.11 2.04 -16.40
N GLN A 159 -2.91 1.31 -17.18
CA GLN A 159 -3.81 1.82 -18.22
C GLN A 159 -5.27 1.42 -17.92
N LEU A 160 -6.20 2.24 -18.40
CA LEU A 160 -7.63 1.91 -18.40
C LEU A 160 -7.91 0.79 -19.40
N ILE A 161 -8.67 -0.22 -18.97
CA ILE A 161 -9.09 -1.36 -19.79
C ILE A 161 -10.58 -1.24 -20.13
N GLY A 162 -11.44 -0.92 -19.16
CA GLY A 162 -12.89 -0.80 -19.36
C GLY A 162 -13.67 -0.52 -18.09
#